data_AF-A0A0W1L6L3-F1
#
_entry.id   AF-A0A0W1L6L3-F1
#
_cell.length_a   1.000
_cell.length_b   1.000
_cell.length_c   1.000
_cell.angle_alpha   90.00
_cell.angle_beta   90.00
_cell.angle_gamma   90.00
#
_symmetry.space_group_name_H-M   'P 1'
#
loop_
_entity.id
_entity.type
_entity.pdbx_description
1 polymer ?
#
loop_
_entity_poly.entity_id
_entity_poly.type
_entity_poly.pdbx_seq_one_letter_code
_entity_poly.pdbx_strand_id
1 'polypeptide(L)'
;MTIQISKVSMPMACISCQAFCPKGYAEDQHSPFITKFDQPKPKTQYGLCGKTNNSVFATEICSGYQQEPNANVFAVTNRPQPKQQVTL
;
A
#
# COMPACT_ATOMS: atom_id res chain seq x y z
N MET A 1 16.33 21.80 19.80
CA MET A 1 14.95 21.29 20.01
C MET A 1 14.73 20.15 19.04
N THR A 2 14.71 18.91 19.52
CA THR A 2 14.36 17.74 18.71
C THR A 2 12.84 17.68 18.63
N ILE A 3 12.28 17.87 17.44
CA ILE A 3 10.85 17.71 17.19
C ILE A 3 10.53 16.22 17.38
N GLN A 4 9.81 15.89 18.44
CA GLN A 4 9.27 14.55 18.67
C GLN A 4 8.11 14.35 17.69
N ILE A 5 8.38 13.72 16.55
CA ILE A 5 7.34 13.34 15.60
C ILE A 5 6.61 12.14 16.21
N SER A 6 5.32 12.32 16.53
CA SER A 6 4.46 11.22 16.96
C SER A 6 4.49 10.11 15.91
N LYS A 7 4.91 8.90 16.30
CA LYS A 7 4.96 7.74 15.39
C LYS A 7 3.54 7.44 14.89
N VAL A 8 3.36 7.42 13.58
CA VAL A 8 2.08 7.08 12.96
C VAL A 8 1.98 5.57 12.86
N SER A 9 0.84 4.99 13.25
CA SER A 9 0.59 3.56 13.07
C SER A 9 0.11 3.30 11.64
N MET A 10 0.80 2.43 10.90
CA MET A 10 0.53 2.15 9.50
C MET A 10 0.46 0.64 9.23
N PRO A 11 -0.31 0.18 8.22
CA PRO A 11 -0.35 -1.24 7.88
C PRO A 11 0.98 -1.66 7.25
N MET A 12 1.44 -2.90 7.51
CA MET A 12 2.62 -3.51 6.87
C MET A 12 2.30 -3.91 5.41
N ALA A 13 2.19 -2.90 4.55
CA ALA A 13 1.88 -3.01 3.13
C ALA A 13 2.66 -1.95 2.33
N CYS A 14 2.60 -1.99 1.00
CA CYS A 14 3.34 -1.08 0.13
C CYS A 14 3.16 0.41 0.51
N ILE A 15 2.01 0.83 1.02
CA ILE A 15 1.75 2.22 1.46
C ILE A 15 2.73 2.75 2.53
N SER A 16 3.31 1.86 3.34
CA SER A 16 4.27 2.19 4.41
C SER A 16 5.68 1.68 4.10
N CYS A 17 5.93 1.34 2.84
CA CYS A 17 7.22 0.86 2.36
C CYS A 17 8.03 2.03 1.77
N GLN A 18 9.30 2.15 2.15
CA GLN A 18 10.23 3.15 1.60
C GLN A 18 10.39 3.07 0.07
N ALA A 19 10.15 1.89 -0.52
CA ALA A 19 10.29 1.67 -1.95
C ALA A 19 9.01 1.97 -2.75
N PHE A 20 7.91 2.35 -2.12
CA PHE A 20 6.65 2.58 -2.83
C PHE A 20 6.53 4.02 -3.34
N CYS A 21 6.36 4.15 -4.65
CA CYS A 21 6.15 5.44 -5.30
C CYS A 21 4.68 5.54 -5.78
N PRO A 22 3.83 6.35 -5.14
CA PRO A 22 2.43 6.46 -5.51
C PRO A 22 2.28 7.07 -6.92
N LYS A 23 1.36 6.52 -7.72
CA LYS A 23 1.08 6.99 -9.09
C LYS A 23 -0.35 7.47 -9.28
N GLY A 24 -1.31 6.86 -8.61
CA GLY A 24 -2.71 7.26 -8.72
C GLY A 24 -3.65 6.29 -8.03
N TYR A 25 -4.89 6.24 -8.51
CA TYR A 25 -5.92 5.32 -8.02
C TYR A 25 -6.38 4.43 -9.16
N ALA A 26 -6.59 3.15 -8.88
CA ALA A 26 -7.07 2.19 -9.84
C ALA A 26 -8.22 1.38 -9.25
N GLU A 27 -9.05 0.84 -10.13
CA GLU A 27 -10.09 -0.08 -9.72
C GLU A 27 -9.49 -1.38 -9.15
N ASP A 28 -10.07 -1.80 -8.04
CA ASP A 28 -9.60 -2.81 -7.11
C ASP A 28 -10.81 -3.45 -6.42
N GLN A 29 -11.33 -4.52 -7.00
CA GLN A 29 -12.47 -5.26 -6.47
C GLN A 29 -12.24 -5.84 -5.06
N HIS A 30 -10.99 -5.87 -4.59
CA HIS A 30 -10.58 -6.37 -3.29
C HIS A 30 -10.25 -5.24 -2.31
N SER A 31 -10.65 -4.00 -2.64
CA SER A 31 -10.46 -2.85 -1.75
C SER A 31 -11.17 -3.10 -0.41
N PRO A 32 -10.47 -2.97 0.72
CA PRO A 32 -11.10 -3.04 2.05
C PRO A 32 -11.97 -1.81 2.36
N PHE A 33 -11.93 -0.77 1.52
CA PHE A 33 -12.64 0.48 1.75
C PHE A 33 -14.06 0.42 1.17
N ILE A 34 -15.03 0.28 2.06
CA ILE A 34 -16.46 0.51 1.79
C ILE A 34 -16.76 2.01 1.75
N THR A 35 -17.60 2.45 0.80
CA THR A 35 -18.06 3.85 0.78
C THR A 35 -19.08 4.13 1.88
N LYS A 36 -19.36 5.40 2.12
CA LYS A 36 -20.43 5.86 3.04
C LYS A 36 -21.83 5.28 2.75
N PHE A 37 -22.04 4.65 1.59
CA PHE A 37 -23.30 4.07 1.16
C PHE A 37 -23.24 2.55 1.01
N ASP A 38 -22.27 1.88 1.64
CA ASP A 38 -22.03 0.43 1.55
C ASP A 38 -21.84 -0.09 0.11
N GLN A 39 -21.63 0.80 -0.85
CA GLN A 39 -21.27 0.44 -2.20
C GLN A 39 -19.76 0.25 -2.27
N PRO A 40 -19.26 -0.84 -2.84
CA PRO A 40 -17.85 -0.94 -3.19
C PRO A 40 -17.57 0.12 -4.25
N LYS A 41 -16.90 1.23 -3.89
CA LYS A 41 -16.11 1.98 -4.87
C LYS A 41 -14.72 1.40 -4.79
N PRO A 42 -14.35 0.50 -5.70
CA PRO A 42 -13.10 -0.24 -5.62
C PRO A 42 -11.90 0.66 -5.97
N LYS A 43 -11.79 1.91 -5.53
CA LYS A 43 -10.63 2.75 -5.87
C LYS A 43 -9.57 2.65 -4.80
N THR A 44 -8.52 1.89 -5.08
CA THR A 44 -7.36 1.75 -4.22
C THR A 44 -6.18 2.48 -4.83
N GLN A 45 -5.40 3.15 -3.98
CA GLN A 45 -4.17 3.79 -4.42
C GLN A 45 -3.21 2.73 -4.97
N TYR A 46 -2.58 3.03 -6.10
CA TYR A 46 -1.54 2.19 -6.70
C TYR A 46 -0.31 3.03 -7.01
N GLY A 47 0.80 2.33 -7.20
CA GLY A 47 2.10 2.93 -7.45
C GLY A 47 3.07 1.95 -8.06
N LEU A 48 4.33 2.36 -8.15
CA LEU A 48 5.43 1.50 -8.54
C LEU A 48 6.21 1.06 -7.31
N CYS A 49 6.63 -0.20 -7.28
CA CYS A 49 7.62 -0.69 -6.34
C CYS A 49 9.02 -0.41 -6.92
N GLY A 50 9.81 0.45 -6.28
CA GLY A 50 11.16 0.81 -6.71
C GLY A 50 12.16 -0.36 -6.68
N LYS A 51 11.83 -1.48 -6.02
CA LYS A 51 12.68 -2.69 -6.02
C LYS A 51 12.48 -3.59 -7.23
N THR A 52 11.22 -3.77 -7.64
CA THR A 52 10.85 -4.70 -8.71
C THR A 52 10.45 -3.98 -9.99
N ASN A 53 10.33 -2.65 -9.96
CA ASN A 53 9.74 -1.81 -11.01
C ASN A 53 8.33 -2.22 -11.45
N ASN A 54 7.64 -3.05 -10.65
CA ASN A 54 6.28 -3.49 -10.93
C ASN A 54 5.25 -2.50 -10.38
N SER A 55 4.08 -2.46 -11.04
CA SER A 55 2.92 -1.76 -10.50
C SER A 55 2.28 -2.58 -9.38
N VAL A 56 2.09 -1.96 -8.22
CA VAL A 56 1.54 -2.60 -7.01
C VAL A 56 0.44 -1.74 -6.41
N PHE A 57 -0.53 -2.37 -5.73
CA PHE A 57 -1.48 -1.63 -4.92
C PHE A 57 -0.85 -1.22 -3.58
N ALA A 58 -1.28 -0.08 -3.03
CA ALA A 58 -0.80 0.42 -1.76
C ALA A 58 -1.10 -0.55 -0.59
N THR A 59 -2.13 -1.39 -0.75
CA THR A 59 -2.53 -2.44 0.22
C THR A 59 -1.86 -3.80 -0.02
N GLU A 60 -0.99 -3.92 -1.01
CA GLU A 60 -0.27 -5.16 -1.31
C GLU A 60 0.91 -5.35 -0.35
N ILE A 61 1.16 -6.59 0.08
CA ILE A 61 2.31 -6.95 0.92
C ILE A 61 3.36 -7.64 0.06
N CYS A 62 4.63 -7.22 0.17
CA CYS A 62 5.74 -7.80 -0.55
C CYS A 62 6.84 -8.29 0.41
N SER A 63 7.57 -9.34 0.02
CA SER A 63 8.70 -9.88 0.79
C SER A 63 9.87 -8.91 0.91
N GLY A 64 9.97 -7.96 -0.03
CA GLY A 64 10.97 -6.89 -0.02
C GLY A 64 10.57 -5.65 0.79
N TYR A 65 9.55 -5.73 1.64
CA TYR A 65 9.07 -4.59 2.43
C TYR A 65 10.19 -3.94 3.26
N GLN A 66 10.25 -2.61 3.22
CA GLN A 66 11.15 -1.79 4.05
C GLN A 66 10.34 -0.74 4.78
N GLN A 67 10.19 -0.94 6.08
CA GLN A 67 9.41 -0.07 6.96
C GLN A 67 9.93 1.37 6.92
N GLU A 68 9.01 2.33 6.84
CA GLU A 68 9.29 3.74 7.07
C GLU A 68 9.90 3.98 8.47
N PRO A 69 11.04 4.70 8.61
CA PRO A 69 11.77 4.82 9.88
C PRO A 69 10.96 5.34 11.07
N ASN A 70 9.91 6.14 10.80
CA ASN A 70 9.09 6.80 11.80
C ASN A 70 7.66 6.22 11.90
N ALA A 71 7.37 5.12 11.21
CA ALA A 71 6.08 4.43 11.29
C ALA A 71 6.14 3.27 12.28
N ASN A 72 5.09 3.07 13.08
CA ASN A 72 4.84 1.81 13.77
C ASN A 72 3.98 0.95 12.85
N VAL A 73 4.44 -0.25 12.49
CA VAL A 73 3.71 -1.09 11.53
C VAL A 73 2.92 -2.18 12.25
N PHE A 74 1.71 -2.45 11.76
CA PHE A 74 0.90 -3.60 12.20
C PHE A 74 0.67 -4.54 11.03
N ALA A 75 0.68 -5.85 11.31
CA ALA A 75 0.40 -6.86 10.31
C ALA A 75 -1.03 -6.73 9.79
N VAL A 76 -1.20 -6.86 8.48
CA VAL A 76 -2.49 -6.90 7.81
C VAL A 76 -2.57 -8.13 6.93
N THR A 77 -3.78 -8.57 6.62
CA THR A 77 -4.00 -9.67 5.69
C THR A 77 -3.58 -9.24 4.29
N ASN A 78 -2.76 -10.05 3.62
CA ASN A 78 -2.41 -9.78 2.24
C ASN A 78 -3.64 -9.98 1.34
N ARG A 79 -3.62 -9.31 0.19
CA ARG A 79 -4.63 -9.49 -0.85
C ARG A 79 -4.52 -10.90 -1.45
N PRO A 80 -5.64 -11.50 -1.87
CA PRO A 80 -5.61 -12.81 -2.53
C PRO A 80 -4.96 -12.77 -3.91
N GLN A 81 -4.94 -11.61 -4.57
CA GLN A 81 -4.33 -11.42 -5.90
C GLN A 81 -3.55 -10.09 -5.98
N PRO A 82 -2.34 -10.11 -6.58
CA PRO A 82 -1.55 -8.92 -6.83
C PRO A 82 -2.14 -8.10 -8.00
N LYS A 83 -1.72 -6.84 -8.15
CA LYS A 83 -2.23 -5.92 -9.20
C LYS A 83 -2.02 -6.40 -10.65
N GLN A 84 -1.14 -7.37 -10.89
CA GLN A 84 -0.56 -7.84 -12.18
C GLN A 84 0.82 -7.22 -12.48
N GLN A 85 1.77 -8.10 -12.80
CA GLN A 85 2.99 -7.75 -13.53
C GLN A 85 2.59 -7.50 -14.99
N VAL A 86 2.87 -6.31 -15.51
CA VAL A 86 2.84 -6.11 -16.96
C VAL A 86 4.13 -6.73 -17.48
N THR A 87 4.07 -7.96 -17.98
CA THR A 87 5.11 -8.48 -18.86
C THR A 87 5.02 -7.65 -20.13
N LEU A 88 6.02 -6.79 -20.36
CA LEU A 88 6.20 -6.09 -21.64
C LEU A 88 6.44 -7.10 -22.76
#